data_AF-E6WE42-F1
#
_entry.id   AF-E6WE42-F1
#
_cell.length_a   1.000
_cell.length_b   1.000
_cell.length_c   1.000
_cell.angle_alpha   90.00
_cell.angle_beta   90.00
_cell.angle_gamma   90.00
#
_symmetry.space_group_name_H-M   'P 1'
#
loop_
_entity.id
_entity.type
_entity.pdbx_description
1 polymer ?
#
loop_
_entity_poly.entity_id
_entity_poly.type
_entity_poly.pdbx_seq_one_letter_code
_entity_poly.pdbx_strand_id
1 'polypeptide(L)'
;MIDSVCRWFRSKSLSVLIFLTISLTFVCAGFAVWKYWYQFHAFGLSDSTEKWGQFGDFIGGVLNPLLGLASIIIVCVTLYTTSKFGAKQSFETLLFELIKIHRENLFSIEIVYPENSVKGRQCFDDFLDEIRWNYDHEVYDDTGNNSANRLTDSVNKFFDDFNNQNELGHYYRNLYLIFKHIDESFVLSKVEKTKYAKIVRAQMSSAETNFLFFNCMSKRGTAFKRFIEEYSLLQGLNSELLGNLGVDNTVLFSLFDGKAYEDH
;
A
#
# COMPACT_ATOMS: atom_id res chain seq x y z
N MET A 1 -5.13 -16.49 -5.64
CA MET A 1 -6.06 -17.08 -6.65
C MET A 1 -7.46 -16.44 -6.58
N ILE A 2 -8.03 -16.25 -5.38
CA ILE A 2 -9.35 -15.62 -5.19
C ILE A 2 -9.37 -14.14 -5.62
N ASP A 3 -8.31 -13.37 -5.35
CA ASP A 3 -8.22 -11.96 -5.80
C ASP A 3 -8.03 -11.78 -7.31
N SER A 4 -7.49 -12.79 -7.99
CA SER A 4 -7.40 -12.86 -9.45
C SER A 4 -8.78 -13.11 -10.05
N VAL A 5 -9.55 -14.02 -9.43
CA VAL A 5 -10.92 -14.35 -9.81
C VAL A 5 -11.87 -13.19 -9.52
N CYS A 6 -11.73 -12.47 -8.41
CA CYS A 6 -12.53 -11.28 -8.08
C CYS A 6 -12.24 -10.10 -9.02
N ARG A 7 -10.97 -9.85 -9.39
CA ARG A 7 -10.63 -8.83 -10.41
C ARG A 7 -11.14 -9.21 -11.80
N TRP A 8 -11.04 -10.49 -12.14
CA TRP A 8 -11.59 -11.06 -13.37
C TRP A 8 -13.13 -10.99 -13.40
N PHE A 9 -13.81 -11.27 -12.29
CA PHE A 9 -15.26 -11.12 -12.15
C PHE A 9 -15.69 -9.66 -12.19
N ARG A 10 -14.90 -8.70 -11.71
CA ARG A 10 -15.26 -7.28 -11.70
C ARG A 10 -15.11 -6.61 -13.07
N SER A 11 -14.06 -6.95 -13.83
CA SER A 11 -13.93 -6.49 -15.22
C SER A 11 -14.91 -7.22 -16.14
N LYS A 12 -15.09 -8.54 -15.97
CA LYS A 12 -16.12 -9.29 -16.71
C LYS A 12 -17.52 -8.88 -16.31
N SER A 13 -17.83 -8.57 -15.05
CA SER A 13 -19.17 -8.15 -14.63
C SER A 13 -19.60 -6.86 -15.30
N LEU A 14 -18.67 -5.92 -15.53
CA LEU A 14 -18.98 -4.72 -16.28
C LEU A 14 -19.13 -5.00 -17.77
N SER A 15 -18.22 -5.74 -18.39
CA SER A 15 -18.34 -6.14 -19.79
C SER A 15 -19.62 -6.96 -20.04
N VAL A 16 -20.01 -7.79 -19.07
CA VAL A 16 -21.26 -8.57 -19.06
C VAL A 16 -22.46 -7.65 -18.87
N LEU A 17 -22.42 -6.66 -17.97
CA LEU A 17 -23.51 -5.70 -17.81
C LEU A 17 -23.72 -4.89 -19.09
N ILE A 18 -22.64 -4.41 -19.70
CA ILE A 18 -22.67 -3.68 -20.98
C ILE A 18 -23.24 -4.60 -22.08
N PHE A 19 -22.73 -5.82 -22.19
CA PHE A 19 -23.21 -6.80 -23.16
C PHE A 19 -24.69 -7.16 -22.96
N LEU A 20 -25.12 -7.35 -21.71
CA LEU A 20 -26.53 -7.61 -21.35
C LEU A 20 -27.42 -6.43 -21.73
N THR A 21 -26.97 -5.20 -21.50
CA THR A 21 -27.74 -3.98 -21.82
C THR A 21 -27.88 -3.81 -23.33
N ILE A 22 -26.79 -4.02 -24.07
CA ILE A 22 -26.79 -4.00 -25.53
C ILE A 22 -27.69 -5.12 -26.08
N SER A 23 -27.52 -6.34 -25.58
CA SER A 23 -28.31 -7.51 -25.99
C SER A 23 -29.80 -7.30 -25.69
N LEU A 24 -30.16 -6.76 -24.53
CA LEU A 24 -31.54 -6.45 -24.17
C LEU A 24 -32.15 -5.41 -25.11
N THR A 25 -31.37 -4.39 -25.49
CA THR A 25 -31.80 -3.37 -26.45
C THR A 25 -32.11 -3.99 -27.82
N PHE A 26 -31.23 -4.87 -28.32
CA PHE A 26 -31.46 -5.59 -29.58
C PHE A 26 -32.66 -6.54 -29.50
N VAL A 27 -32.86 -7.22 -28.37
CA VAL A 27 -34.02 -8.10 -28.15
C VAL A 27 -35.32 -7.29 -28.15
N CYS A 28 -35.37 -6.15 -27.45
CA CYS A 28 -36.54 -5.27 -27.44
C CYS A 28 -36.84 -4.70 -28.83
N ALA A 29 -35.81 -4.27 -29.57
CA ALA A 29 -35.96 -3.80 -30.95
C ALA A 29 -36.50 -4.92 -31.86
N GLY A 30 -35.91 -6.11 -31.78
CA GLY A 30 -36.35 -7.28 -32.54
C GLY A 30 -37.78 -7.71 -32.20
N PHE A 31 -38.15 -7.67 -30.92
CA PHE A 31 -39.52 -7.96 -30.48
C PHE A 31 -40.53 -6.94 -31.01
N ALA A 32 -40.18 -5.65 -31.00
CA ALA A 32 -41.04 -4.60 -31.55
C ALA A 32 -41.29 -4.79 -33.06
N VAL A 33 -40.22 -5.08 -33.82
CA VAL A 33 -40.29 -5.39 -35.25
C VAL A 33 -41.09 -6.67 -35.50
N TRP A 34 -40.86 -7.72 -34.71
CA TRP A 34 -41.58 -8.99 -34.84
C TRP A 34 -43.09 -8.83 -34.56
N LYS A 35 -43.46 -8.16 -33.48
CA LYS A 35 -44.87 -7.90 -33.14
C LYS A 35 -45.57 -7.10 -34.24
N TYR A 36 -44.89 -6.10 -34.81
CA TYR A 36 -45.40 -5.33 -35.93
C TYR A 36 -45.63 -6.23 -37.15
N TRP A 37 -44.64 -7.03 -37.54
CA TRP A 37 -44.76 -7.93 -38.68
C TRP A 37 -45.89 -8.95 -38.48
N TYR A 38 -45.99 -9.59 -37.31
CA TYR A 38 -47.05 -10.55 -37.00
C TYR A 38 -48.45 -9.93 -37.18
N GLN A 39 -48.67 -8.72 -36.67
CA GLN A 39 -49.97 -8.06 -36.70
C GLN A 39 -50.35 -7.51 -38.09
N PHE A 40 -49.37 -7.07 -38.88
CA PHE A 40 -49.62 -6.29 -40.11
C PHE A 40 -49.18 -6.95 -41.41
N HIS A 41 -48.62 -8.17 -41.39
CA HIS A 41 -48.11 -8.84 -42.60
C HIS A 41 -49.16 -8.99 -43.72
N ALA A 42 -50.46 -9.06 -43.38
CA ALA A 42 -51.56 -9.20 -44.32
C ALA A 42 -51.89 -7.92 -45.12
N PHE A 43 -51.42 -6.74 -44.69
CA PHE A 43 -51.82 -5.44 -45.27
C PHE A 43 -50.83 -4.84 -46.28
N GLY A 44 -49.76 -5.55 -46.64
CA GLY A 44 -48.72 -5.04 -47.55
C GLY A 44 -47.89 -3.89 -46.96
N LEU A 45 -46.85 -3.45 -47.68
CA LEU A 45 -46.07 -2.27 -47.30
C LEU A 45 -46.78 -1.00 -47.80
N SER A 46 -46.79 0.05 -46.97
CA SER A 46 -47.35 1.34 -47.37
C SER A 46 -46.36 2.09 -48.26
N ASP A 47 -46.83 2.62 -49.38
CA ASP A 47 -46.07 3.54 -50.24
C ASP A 47 -46.00 4.97 -49.68
N SER A 48 -46.81 5.28 -48.66
CA SER A 48 -46.81 6.60 -48.04
C SER A 48 -45.67 6.77 -47.04
N THR A 49 -44.80 7.76 -47.28
CA THR A 49 -43.69 8.13 -46.39
C THR A 49 -44.18 8.53 -44.98
N GLU A 50 -45.39 9.08 -44.86
CA GLU A 50 -45.98 9.49 -43.57
C GLU A 50 -46.19 8.32 -42.60
N LYS A 51 -46.63 7.15 -43.08
CA LYS A 51 -46.83 5.97 -42.23
C LYS A 51 -45.50 5.38 -41.75
N TRP A 52 -44.45 5.48 -42.56
CA TRP A 52 -43.09 5.13 -42.15
C TRP A 52 -42.54 6.06 -41.07
N GLY A 53 -42.90 7.36 -41.12
CA GLY A 53 -42.62 8.31 -40.04
C GLY A 53 -43.25 7.88 -38.71
N GLN A 54 -44.56 7.57 -38.71
CA GLN A 54 -45.28 7.12 -37.51
C GLN A 54 -44.72 5.81 -36.92
N PHE A 55 -44.28 4.88 -37.76
CA PHE A 55 -43.60 3.67 -37.31
C PHE A 55 -42.24 3.99 -36.65
N GLY A 56 -41.47 4.90 -37.26
CA GLY A 56 -40.22 5.41 -36.69
C GLY A 56 -40.44 6.05 -35.32
N ASP A 57 -41.51 6.82 -35.14
CA ASP A 57 -41.88 7.44 -33.86
C ASP A 57 -42.21 6.39 -32.78
N PHE A 58 -42.90 5.32 -33.14
CA PHE A 58 -43.18 4.21 -32.20
C PHE A 58 -41.90 3.49 -31.76
N ILE A 59 -41.03 3.14 -32.71
CA ILE A 59 -39.75 2.48 -32.41
C ILE A 59 -38.84 3.41 -31.61
N GLY A 60 -38.74 4.68 -31.99
CA GLY A 60 -37.98 5.70 -31.26
C GLY A 60 -38.53 5.94 -29.86
N GLY A 61 -39.85 5.95 -29.68
CA GLY A 61 -40.50 6.09 -28.39
C GLY A 61 -40.21 4.95 -27.41
N VAL A 62 -39.98 3.73 -27.90
CA VAL A 62 -39.60 2.57 -27.07
C VAL A 62 -38.09 2.48 -26.85
N LEU A 63 -37.29 2.70 -27.90
CA LEU A 63 -35.84 2.52 -27.82
C LEU A 63 -35.11 3.69 -27.15
N ASN A 64 -35.55 4.94 -27.37
CA ASN A 64 -34.84 6.10 -26.84
C ASN A 64 -34.80 6.13 -25.30
N PRO A 65 -35.89 5.84 -24.56
CA PRO A 65 -35.82 5.73 -23.10
C PRO A 65 -34.89 4.61 -22.61
N LEU A 66 -34.86 3.46 -23.30
CA LEU A 66 -33.98 2.34 -22.96
C LEU A 66 -32.50 2.70 -23.18
N LEU A 67 -32.19 3.33 -24.32
CA LEU A 67 -30.84 3.83 -24.63
C LEU A 67 -30.42 4.95 -23.68
N GLY A 68 -31.35 5.83 -23.29
CA GLY A 68 -31.12 6.86 -22.28
C GLY A 68 -30.75 6.27 -20.93
N LEU A 69 -31.49 5.27 -20.45
CA LEU A 69 -31.19 4.56 -19.21
C LEU A 69 -29.83 3.84 -19.27
N ALA A 70 -29.55 3.17 -20.38
CA ALA A 70 -28.26 2.52 -20.62
C ALA A 70 -27.10 3.53 -20.56
N SER A 71 -27.28 4.70 -21.19
CA SER A 71 -26.29 5.77 -21.20
C SER A 71 -26.00 6.28 -19.79
N ILE A 72 -27.05 6.49 -18.98
CA ILE A 72 -26.90 6.91 -17.57
C ILE A 72 -26.13 5.86 -16.77
N ILE A 73 -26.47 4.57 -16.91
CA ILE A 73 -25.78 3.48 -16.21
C ILE A 73 -24.29 3.46 -16.59
N ILE A 74 -23.97 3.55 -17.89
CA ILE A 74 -22.58 3.58 -18.38
C ILE A 74 -21.83 4.77 -17.79
N VAL A 75 -22.42 5.96 -17.79
CA VAL A 75 -21.80 7.16 -17.19
C VAL A 75 -21.58 6.96 -15.69
N CYS A 76 -22.56 6.46 -14.94
CA CYS A 76 -22.42 6.21 -13.51
C CYS A 76 -21.28 5.24 -13.20
N VAL A 77 -21.18 4.13 -13.94
CA VAL A 77 -20.07 3.17 -13.78
C VAL A 77 -18.74 3.82 -14.15
N THR A 78 -18.70 4.56 -15.25
CA THR A 78 -17.48 5.24 -15.71
C THR A 78 -17.00 6.21 -14.64
N LEU A 79 -17.89 7.04 -14.10
CA LEU A 79 -17.56 7.98 -13.01
C LEU A 79 -17.06 7.27 -11.75
N TYR A 80 -17.72 6.19 -11.34
CA TYR A 80 -17.28 5.39 -10.19
C TYR A 80 -15.87 4.80 -10.41
N THR A 81 -15.64 4.24 -11.60
CA THR A 81 -14.35 3.62 -11.96
C THR A 81 -13.24 4.67 -12.04
N THR A 82 -13.51 5.80 -12.68
CA THR A 82 -12.58 6.94 -12.78
C THR A 82 -12.29 7.54 -11.41
N SER A 83 -13.29 7.70 -10.55
CA SER A 83 -13.10 8.20 -9.17
C SER A 83 -12.22 7.26 -8.36
N LYS A 84 -12.46 5.94 -8.43
CA LYS A 84 -11.62 4.94 -7.75
C LYS A 84 -10.18 4.93 -8.29
N PHE A 85 -10.02 4.99 -9.62
CA PHE A 85 -8.70 5.06 -10.24
C PHE A 85 -7.96 6.33 -9.81
N GLY A 86 -8.64 7.48 -9.81
CA GLY A 86 -8.09 8.75 -9.33
C GLY A 86 -7.67 8.68 -7.86
N ALA A 87 -8.49 8.11 -6.97
CA ALA A 87 -8.13 7.94 -5.56
C ALA A 87 -6.88 7.06 -5.39
N LYS A 88 -6.74 6.00 -6.20
CA LYS A 88 -5.55 5.15 -6.18
C LYS A 88 -4.31 5.89 -6.68
N GLN A 89 -4.45 6.67 -7.75
CA GLN A 89 -3.38 7.49 -8.29
C GLN A 89 -2.93 8.55 -7.26
N SER A 90 -3.87 9.23 -6.59
CA SER A 90 -3.54 10.18 -5.52
C SER A 90 -2.80 9.52 -4.36
N PHE A 91 -3.21 8.31 -3.97
CA PHE A 91 -2.50 7.50 -2.98
C PHE A 91 -1.06 7.20 -3.43
N GLU A 92 -0.86 6.72 -4.66
CA GLU A 92 0.47 6.40 -5.18
C GLU A 92 1.37 7.64 -5.22
N THR A 93 0.87 8.77 -5.69
CA THR A 93 1.61 10.04 -5.70
C THR A 93 2.06 10.43 -4.29
N LEU A 94 1.16 10.40 -3.30
CA LEU A 94 1.51 10.72 -1.91
C LEU A 94 2.52 9.73 -1.33
N LEU A 95 2.33 8.43 -1.58
CA LEU A 95 3.25 7.39 -1.13
C LEU A 95 4.67 7.61 -1.69
N PHE A 96 4.80 7.85 -2.99
CA PHE A 96 6.11 8.07 -3.61
C PHE A 96 6.76 9.37 -3.15
N GLU A 97 5.98 10.42 -2.88
CA GLU A 97 6.51 11.64 -2.27
C GLU A 97 6.99 11.40 -0.84
N LEU A 98 6.25 10.63 -0.03
CA LEU A 98 6.70 10.25 1.31
C LEU A 98 8.00 9.42 1.26
N ILE A 99 8.13 8.48 0.31
CA ILE A 99 9.37 7.71 0.10
C ILE A 99 10.53 8.64 -0.32
N LYS A 100 10.26 9.66 -1.14
CA LYS A 100 11.27 10.64 -1.53
C LYS A 100 11.73 11.46 -0.31
N ILE A 101 10.79 11.96 0.50
CA ILE A 101 11.08 12.65 1.76
C ILE A 101 11.86 11.73 2.72
N HIS A 102 11.52 10.44 2.79
CA HIS A 102 12.26 9.47 3.59
C HIS A 102 13.73 9.40 3.19
N ARG A 103 14.02 9.36 1.89
CA ARG A 103 15.38 9.39 1.37
C ARG A 103 16.07 10.73 1.65
N GLU A 104 15.36 11.85 1.55
CA GLU A 104 15.92 13.16 1.91
C GLU A 104 16.28 13.24 3.39
N ASN A 105 15.42 12.74 4.29
CA ASN A 105 15.72 12.62 5.71
C ASN A 105 16.93 11.72 5.97
N LEU A 106 17.08 10.64 5.20
CA LEU A 106 18.28 9.80 5.30
C LEU A 106 19.54 10.59 4.91
N PHE A 107 19.51 11.33 3.80
CA PHE A 107 20.67 12.10 3.35
C PHE A 107 20.97 13.34 4.21
N SER A 108 19.99 13.84 4.97
CA SER A 108 20.19 14.96 5.89
C SER A 108 20.84 14.56 7.20
N ILE A 109 20.85 13.27 7.57
CA ILE A 109 21.54 12.79 8.76
C ILE A 109 23.02 13.13 8.64
N GLU A 110 23.56 13.83 9.63
CA GLU A 110 24.96 14.26 9.65
C GLU A 110 25.56 14.20 11.05
N ILE A 111 26.69 13.50 11.19
CA ILE A 111 27.51 13.54 12.39
C ILE A 111 28.70 14.44 12.10
N VAL A 112 28.81 15.54 12.85
CA VAL A 112 29.86 16.56 12.66
C VAL A 112 30.99 16.32 13.66
N TYR A 113 32.18 16.12 13.14
CA TYR A 113 33.44 16.06 13.89
C TYR A 113 34.24 17.36 13.69
N PRO A 114 35.32 17.60 14.47
CA PRO A 114 36.11 18.83 14.36
C PRO A 114 36.71 19.10 12.97
N GLU A 115 37.09 18.05 12.23
CA GLU A 115 37.79 18.19 10.93
C GLU A 115 37.02 17.59 9.74
N ASN A 116 35.95 16.83 9.98
CA ASN A 116 35.15 16.18 8.94
C ASN A 116 33.69 15.99 9.38
N SER A 117 32.83 15.56 8.46
CA SER A 117 31.51 15.07 8.80
C SER A 117 31.19 13.79 8.04
N VAL A 118 30.40 12.95 8.67
CA VAL A 118 29.86 11.71 8.09
C VAL A 118 28.39 11.94 7.81
N LYS A 119 27.90 11.47 6.66
CA LYS A 119 26.52 11.73 6.21
C LYS A 119 25.76 10.46 5.83
N GLY A 120 24.46 10.54 6.06
CA GLY A 120 23.48 9.53 5.69
C GLY A 120 23.81 8.13 6.19
N ARG A 121 23.89 7.16 5.26
CA ARG A 121 24.04 5.75 5.64
C ARG A 121 25.32 5.43 6.41
N GLN A 122 26.37 6.21 6.23
CA GLN A 122 27.64 5.98 6.91
C GLN A 122 27.55 6.29 8.42
N CYS A 123 26.64 7.17 8.83
CA CYS A 123 26.42 7.49 10.24
C CYS A 123 25.91 6.29 11.05
N PHE A 124 25.34 5.27 10.40
CA PHE A 124 24.81 4.09 11.09
C PHE A 124 25.91 3.24 11.74
N ASP A 125 27.15 3.30 11.23
CA ASP A 125 28.29 2.63 11.85
C ASP A 125 28.67 3.35 13.17
N ASP A 126 28.75 4.68 13.14
CA ASP A 126 29.01 5.51 14.33
C ASP A 126 27.92 5.34 15.40
N PHE A 127 26.65 5.34 14.98
CA PHE A 127 25.52 5.09 15.88
C PHE A 127 25.58 3.69 16.52
N LEU A 128 26.08 2.69 15.78
CA LEU A 128 26.19 1.34 16.30
C LEU A 128 27.27 1.27 17.38
N ASP A 129 28.40 1.95 17.15
CA ASP A 129 29.47 2.07 18.11
C ASP A 129 29.02 2.83 19.38
N GLU A 130 28.12 3.81 19.26
CA GLU A 130 27.50 4.45 20.42
C GLU A 130 26.61 3.49 21.22
N ILE A 131 25.76 2.69 20.55
CA ILE A 131 24.93 1.67 21.23
C ILE A 131 25.82 0.63 21.94
N ARG A 132 26.92 0.21 21.32
CA ARG A 132 27.92 -0.69 21.91
C ARG A 132 28.58 -0.07 23.13
N TRP A 133 29.04 1.17 23.02
CA TRP A 133 29.63 1.91 24.12
C TRP A 133 28.66 1.97 25.31
N ASN A 134 27.40 2.33 25.05
CA ASN A 134 26.37 2.34 26.06
C ASN A 134 26.19 0.95 26.68
N TYR A 135 26.13 -0.11 25.87
CA TYR A 135 26.01 -1.49 26.35
C TYR A 135 27.16 -1.89 27.28
N ASP A 136 28.41 -1.62 26.90
CA ASP A 136 29.60 -2.02 27.68
C ASP A 136 29.74 -1.25 29.00
N HIS A 137 29.19 -0.03 29.07
CA HIS A 137 29.30 0.86 30.23
C HIS A 137 28.06 0.89 31.13
N GLU A 138 26.99 0.15 30.80
CA GLU A 138 25.85 -0.02 31.70
C GLU A 138 26.25 -0.92 32.89
N VAL A 139 26.18 -0.35 34.10
CA VAL A 139 26.55 -1.05 35.34
C VAL A 139 25.42 -1.98 35.76
N TYR A 140 25.70 -3.27 35.77
CA TYR A 140 24.69 -4.29 35.93
C TYR A 140 25.18 -5.42 36.83
N ASP A 141 24.38 -5.79 37.83
CA ASP A 141 24.72 -6.86 38.78
C ASP A 141 24.70 -8.23 38.06
N ASP A 142 25.74 -9.04 38.28
CA ASP A 142 26.27 -10.09 37.39
C ASP A 142 25.39 -11.37 37.22
N THR A 143 24.07 -11.24 37.32
CA THR A 143 23.13 -12.37 37.30
C THR A 143 22.43 -12.52 35.95
N GLY A 144 23.03 -13.32 35.06
CA GLY A 144 22.43 -14.30 34.13
C GLY A 144 21.25 -13.97 33.17
N ASN A 145 20.55 -12.85 33.31
CA ASN A 145 19.39 -12.46 32.50
C ASN A 145 19.52 -11.00 32.02
N ASN A 146 20.78 -10.56 31.95
CA ASN A 146 21.15 -9.17 32.01
C ASN A 146 21.41 -8.57 30.61
N SER A 147 21.88 -9.38 29.65
CA SER A 147 22.25 -8.91 28.30
C SER A 147 21.09 -8.30 27.50
N ALA A 148 19.89 -8.91 27.53
CA ALA A 148 18.74 -8.38 26.82
C ALA A 148 18.24 -7.04 27.40
N ASN A 149 18.21 -6.94 28.74
CA ASN A 149 17.83 -5.71 29.43
C ASN A 149 18.89 -4.62 29.23
N ARG A 150 20.17 -4.99 29.31
CA ARG A 150 21.31 -4.11 29.01
C ARG A 150 21.26 -3.56 27.59
N LEU A 151 20.94 -4.40 26.60
CA LEU A 151 20.74 -3.93 25.22
C LEU A 151 19.52 -3.02 25.10
N THR A 152 18.42 -3.37 25.75
CA THR A 152 17.22 -2.53 25.74
C THR A 152 17.51 -1.16 26.35
N ASP A 153 18.28 -1.09 27.43
CA ASP A 153 18.67 0.14 28.08
C ASP A 153 19.69 0.93 27.26
N SER A 154 20.69 0.28 26.67
CA SER A 154 21.66 0.94 25.80
C SER A 154 21.00 1.55 24.56
N VAL A 155 20.03 0.85 23.97
CA VAL A 155 19.20 1.34 22.87
C VAL A 155 18.29 2.48 23.32
N ASN A 156 17.64 2.37 24.48
CA ASN A 156 16.82 3.47 25.00
C ASN A 156 17.66 4.72 25.24
N LYS A 157 18.84 4.60 25.85
CA LYS A 157 19.78 5.70 26.08
C LYS A 157 20.22 6.37 24.79
N PHE A 158 20.57 5.57 23.78
CA PHE A 158 20.89 6.07 22.44
C PHE A 158 19.72 6.88 21.84
N PHE A 159 18.51 6.34 21.85
CA PHE A 159 17.34 7.05 21.30
C PHE A 159 16.81 8.17 22.21
N ASP A 160 17.18 8.21 23.48
CA ASP A 160 16.89 9.27 24.45
C ASP A 160 17.88 10.44 24.36
N ASP A 161 19.06 10.24 23.76
CA ASP A 161 20.00 11.33 23.48
C ASP A 161 19.38 12.38 22.54
N PHE A 162 19.64 13.65 22.84
CA PHE A 162 19.04 14.78 22.12
C PHE A 162 19.54 14.88 20.67
N ASN A 163 20.82 14.63 20.42
CA ASN A 163 21.38 14.70 19.07
C ASN A 163 20.82 13.56 18.21
N ASN A 164 20.81 12.34 18.75
CA ASN A 164 20.27 11.18 18.05
C ASN A 164 18.76 11.33 17.76
N GLN A 165 18.00 11.97 18.65
CA GLN A 165 16.61 12.31 18.38
C GLN A 165 16.43 13.31 17.23
N ASN A 166 17.29 14.33 17.16
CA ASN A 166 17.23 15.32 16.09
C ASN A 166 17.55 14.69 14.73
N GLU A 167 18.55 13.82 14.67
CA GLU A 167 18.96 13.15 13.44
C GLU A 167 17.97 12.03 13.03
N LEU A 168 17.66 11.09 13.93
CA LEU A 168 16.88 9.88 13.60
C LEU A 168 15.38 10.00 13.85
N GLY A 169 14.94 10.95 14.66
CA GLY A 169 13.53 11.08 15.05
C GLY A 169 12.62 11.40 13.87
N HIS A 170 13.07 12.29 12.96
CA HIS A 170 12.33 12.61 11.74
C HIS A 170 12.33 11.45 10.74
N TYR A 171 13.46 10.74 10.62
CA TYR A 171 13.61 9.58 9.75
C TYR A 171 12.61 8.46 10.09
N TYR A 172 12.60 7.99 11.35
CA TYR A 172 11.70 6.90 11.76
C TYR A 172 10.23 7.31 11.83
N ARG A 173 9.94 8.56 12.21
CA ARG A 173 8.56 9.07 12.18
C ARG A 173 8.00 9.11 10.76
N ASN A 174 8.80 9.53 9.79
CA ASN A 174 8.39 9.52 8.40
C ASN A 174 8.20 8.09 7.88
N LEU A 175 9.13 7.18 8.19
CA LEU A 175 8.98 5.77 7.85
C LEU A 175 7.69 5.16 8.44
N TYR A 176 7.36 5.50 9.69
CA TYR A 176 6.14 5.06 10.34
C TYR A 176 4.90 5.57 9.61
N LEU A 177 4.92 6.85 9.20
CA LEU A 177 3.83 7.46 8.44
C LEU A 177 3.64 6.79 7.07
N ILE A 178 4.71 6.36 6.41
CA ILE A 178 4.62 5.61 5.14
C ILE A 178 3.84 4.30 5.35
N PHE A 179 4.25 3.47 6.32
CA PHE A 179 3.57 2.20 6.56
C PHE A 179 2.16 2.38 7.11
N LYS A 180 1.94 3.38 7.97
CA LYS A 180 0.60 3.76 8.43
C LYS A 180 -0.30 4.17 7.26
N HIS A 181 0.22 4.96 6.32
CA HIS A 181 -0.52 5.38 5.13
C HIS A 181 -0.94 4.19 4.25
N ILE A 182 -0.03 3.23 4.06
CA ILE A 182 -0.32 1.97 3.35
C ILE A 182 -1.39 1.16 4.10
N ASP A 183 -1.21 0.96 5.40
CA ASP A 183 -2.05 0.08 6.22
C ASP A 183 -3.48 0.62 6.39
N GLU A 184 -3.64 1.93 6.55
CA GLU A 184 -4.95 2.57 6.75
C GLU A 184 -5.68 2.88 5.42
N SER A 185 -5.03 2.69 4.27
CA SER A 185 -5.66 2.98 2.97
C SER A 185 -6.86 2.07 2.70
N PHE A 186 -8.02 2.68 2.48
CA PHE A 186 -9.26 2.00 2.08
C PHE A 186 -9.32 1.68 0.59
N VAL A 187 -8.47 2.33 -0.22
CA VAL A 187 -8.44 2.17 -1.68
C VAL A 187 -7.73 0.87 -2.07
N LEU A 188 -6.80 0.41 -1.23
CA LEU A 188 -5.96 -0.76 -1.48
C LEU A 188 -6.59 -2.06 -0.96
N SER A 189 -6.50 -3.11 -1.77
CA SER A 189 -6.67 -4.49 -1.30
C SER A 189 -5.50 -4.92 -0.41
N LYS A 190 -5.68 -6.00 0.38
CA LYS A 190 -4.61 -6.54 1.24
C LYS A 190 -3.34 -6.89 0.45
N VAL A 191 -3.50 -7.53 -0.71
CA VAL A 191 -2.39 -7.87 -1.61
C VAL A 191 -1.66 -6.62 -2.11
N GLU A 192 -2.38 -5.54 -2.40
CA GLU A 192 -1.76 -4.28 -2.82
C GLU A 192 -1.00 -3.62 -1.66
N LYS A 193 -1.53 -3.65 -0.43
CA LYS A 193 -0.83 -3.13 0.75
C LYS A 193 0.51 -3.83 0.95
N THR A 194 0.52 -5.15 0.94
CA THR A 194 1.76 -5.95 1.00
C THR A 194 2.69 -5.61 -0.15
N LYS A 195 2.18 -5.45 -1.38
CA LYS A 195 3.00 -5.04 -2.53
C LYS A 195 3.69 -3.69 -2.31
N TYR A 196 2.96 -2.64 -1.89
CA TYR A 196 3.57 -1.33 -1.65
C TYR A 196 4.53 -1.35 -0.46
N ALA A 197 4.20 -2.08 0.60
CA ALA A 197 5.10 -2.26 1.73
C ALA A 197 6.42 -2.92 1.32
N LYS A 198 6.38 -3.95 0.45
CA LYS A 198 7.59 -4.56 -0.13
C LYS A 198 8.39 -3.57 -0.98
N ILE A 199 7.74 -2.66 -1.71
CA ILE A 199 8.43 -1.59 -2.47
C ILE A 199 9.19 -0.67 -1.51
N VAL A 200 8.55 -0.22 -0.43
CA VAL A 200 9.20 0.62 0.59
C VAL A 200 10.36 -0.12 1.24
N ARG A 201 10.14 -1.36 1.69
CA ARG A 201 11.17 -2.23 2.28
C ARG A 201 12.38 -2.37 1.37
N ALA A 202 12.17 -2.56 0.06
CA ALA A 202 13.25 -2.70 -0.91
C ALA A 202 14.11 -1.43 -1.09
N GLN A 203 13.67 -0.26 -0.61
CA GLN A 203 14.49 0.95 -0.59
C GLN A 203 15.45 1.01 0.60
N MET A 204 15.16 0.27 1.67
CA MET A 204 15.94 0.27 2.91
C MET A 204 17.19 -0.60 2.75
N SER A 205 18.32 -0.10 3.23
CA SER A 205 19.55 -0.91 3.35
C SER A 205 19.48 -1.86 4.55
N SER A 206 20.41 -2.82 4.62
CA SER A 206 20.56 -3.68 5.80
C SER A 206 20.90 -2.88 7.06
N ALA A 207 21.68 -1.79 6.95
CA ALA A 207 21.97 -0.91 8.08
C ALA A 207 20.69 -0.23 8.62
N GLU A 208 19.87 0.31 7.71
CA GLU A 208 18.56 0.90 8.06
C GLU A 208 17.61 -0.15 8.66
N THR A 209 17.64 -1.38 8.14
CA THR A 209 16.82 -2.49 8.66
C THR A 209 17.25 -2.88 10.08
N ASN A 210 18.56 -2.95 10.33
CA ASN A 210 19.12 -3.25 11.65
C ASN A 210 18.78 -2.15 12.68
N PHE A 211 18.79 -0.88 12.26
CA PHE A 211 18.39 0.19 13.17
C PHE A 211 16.88 0.35 13.31
N LEU A 212 16.08 -0.07 12.33
CA LEU A 212 14.62 -0.20 12.51
C LEU A 212 14.31 -1.21 13.63
N PHE A 213 15.07 -2.30 13.70
CA PHE A 213 15.00 -3.26 14.81
C PHE A 213 15.29 -2.58 16.15
N PHE A 214 16.39 -1.83 16.28
CA PHE A 214 16.70 -1.09 17.52
C PHE A 214 15.65 -0.03 17.84
N ASN A 215 15.16 0.70 16.84
CA ASN A 215 14.12 1.71 17.04
C ASN A 215 12.87 1.09 17.69
N CYS A 216 12.46 -0.10 17.24
CA CYS A 216 11.32 -0.81 17.83
C CYS A 216 11.55 -1.35 19.24
N MET A 217 12.80 -1.66 19.60
CA MET A 217 13.17 -2.00 20.98
C MET A 217 13.09 -0.78 21.90
N SER A 218 13.31 0.43 21.37
CA SER A 218 13.17 1.65 22.15
C SER A 218 11.71 1.89 22.56
N LYS A 219 11.51 2.55 23.71
CA LYS A 219 10.18 2.98 24.19
C LYS A 219 9.43 3.86 23.18
N ARG A 220 10.16 4.64 22.35
CA ARG A 220 9.56 5.54 21.36
C ARG A 220 9.09 4.84 20.09
N GLY A 221 9.77 3.77 19.67
CA GLY A 221 9.49 3.07 18.42
C GLY A 221 8.57 1.85 18.57
N THR A 222 8.16 1.48 19.79
CA THR A 222 7.35 0.28 20.05
C THR A 222 6.08 0.18 19.20
N ALA A 223 5.44 1.33 18.89
CA ALA A 223 4.24 1.37 18.05
C ALA A 223 4.46 0.83 16.62
N PHE A 224 5.70 0.87 16.13
CA PHE A 224 6.06 0.44 14.79
C PHE A 224 6.10 -1.09 14.69
N LYS A 225 6.27 -1.82 15.81
CA LYS A 225 6.36 -3.29 15.84
C LYS A 225 5.28 -3.99 15.01
N ARG A 226 4.03 -3.52 15.09
CA ARG A 226 2.91 -4.05 14.28
C ARG A 226 3.23 -4.05 12.77
N PHE A 227 3.80 -2.98 12.25
CA PHE A 227 4.11 -2.88 10.81
C PHE A 227 5.31 -3.74 10.41
N ILE A 228 6.28 -3.90 11.30
CA ILE A 228 7.42 -4.81 11.10
C ILE A 228 6.93 -6.24 10.86
N GLU A 229 6.05 -6.71 11.75
CA GLU A 229 5.54 -8.08 11.71
C GLU A 229 4.56 -8.30 10.55
N GLU A 230 3.70 -7.33 10.27
CA GLU A 230 2.69 -7.41 9.20
C GLU A 230 3.28 -7.37 7.78
N TYR A 231 4.43 -6.72 7.60
CA TYR A 231 5.02 -6.47 6.29
C TYR A 231 6.43 -7.07 6.10
N SER A 232 6.84 -7.97 6.99
CA SER A 232 8.17 -8.61 7.04
C SER A 232 9.33 -7.64 6.83
N LEU A 233 9.37 -6.56 7.60
CA LEU A 233 10.35 -5.49 7.36
C LEU A 233 11.78 -5.86 7.76
N LEU A 234 11.97 -6.93 8.53
CA LEU A 234 13.28 -7.39 8.99
C LEU A 234 13.87 -8.51 8.11
N GLN A 235 13.33 -8.76 6.92
CA GLN A 235 13.91 -9.75 6.00
C GLN A 235 15.37 -9.43 5.61
N GLY A 236 15.73 -8.15 5.53
CA GLY A 236 17.08 -7.70 5.17
C GLY A 236 18.04 -7.55 6.36
N LEU A 237 17.63 -8.00 7.55
CA LEU A 237 18.38 -7.88 8.79
C LEU A 237 19.69 -8.68 8.70
N ASN A 238 20.81 -8.02 8.93
CA ASN A 238 22.11 -8.68 8.95
C ASN A 238 22.46 -9.07 10.39
N SER A 239 22.37 -10.37 10.68
CA SER A 239 22.64 -10.94 12.01
C SER A 239 24.11 -10.80 12.45
N GLU A 240 25.07 -10.64 11.53
CA GLU A 240 26.48 -10.42 11.90
C GLU A 240 26.69 -9.05 12.55
N LEU A 241 25.94 -8.03 12.13
CA LEU A 241 26.02 -6.70 12.72
C LEU A 241 25.53 -6.71 14.18
N LEU A 242 24.52 -7.54 14.46
CA LEU A 242 23.91 -7.71 15.79
C LEU A 242 24.73 -8.62 16.71
N GLY A 243 25.34 -9.69 16.17
CA GLY A 243 26.12 -10.65 16.96
C GLY A 243 27.34 -10.04 17.66
N ASN A 244 27.86 -8.92 17.14
CA ASN A 244 28.96 -8.17 17.74
C ASN A 244 28.56 -7.35 18.99
N LEU A 245 27.29 -7.35 19.40
CA LEU A 245 26.82 -6.75 20.66
C LEU A 245 26.92 -7.72 21.86
N GLY A 246 27.40 -8.95 21.65
CA GLY A 246 27.52 -9.96 22.71
C GLY A 246 26.19 -10.51 23.22
N VAL A 247 25.09 -10.28 22.49
CA VAL A 247 23.76 -10.81 22.78
C VAL A 247 23.50 -12.03 21.90
N ASP A 248 22.97 -13.11 22.49
CA ASP A 248 22.61 -14.32 21.76
C ASP A 248 21.54 -14.00 20.70
N ASN A 249 21.80 -14.40 19.45
CA ASN A 249 20.90 -14.18 18.32
C ASN A 249 19.49 -14.73 18.60
N THR A 250 19.35 -15.85 19.31
CA THR A 250 18.03 -16.43 19.67
C THR A 250 17.19 -15.47 20.51
N VAL A 251 17.82 -14.71 21.40
CA VAL A 251 17.15 -13.70 22.23
C VAL A 251 16.70 -12.53 21.36
N LEU A 252 17.55 -12.07 20.43
CA LEU A 252 17.21 -10.98 19.51
C LEU A 252 16.05 -11.34 18.57
N PHE A 253 16.10 -12.54 17.99
CA PHE A 253 15.03 -13.01 17.09
C PHE A 253 13.70 -13.23 17.82
N SER A 254 13.72 -13.51 19.14
CA SER A 254 12.50 -13.68 19.94
C SER A 254 11.69 -12.38 20.17
N LEU A 255 12.28 -11.21 19.88
CA LEU A 255 11.61 -9.92 20.11
C LEU A 255 10.47 -9.63 19.11
N PHE A 256 10.46 -10.32 17.97
CA PHE A 256 9.46 -10.18 16.91
C PHE A 256 8.91 -11.55 16.50
N ASP A 257 7.67 -11.59 16.03
CA ASP A 257 7.13 -12.80 15.37
C ASP A 257 8.02 -13.20 14.17
N GLY A 258 8.15 -14.50 13.90
CA GLY A 258 8.89 -15.05 12.76
C GLY A 258 8.49 -14.42 11.42
N LYS A 259 7.22 -13.99 11.31
CA LYS A 259 6.71 -13.21 10.16
C LYS A 259 7.51 -11.96 9.84
N ALA A 260 8.12 -11.31 10.84
CA ALA A 260 8.94 -10.13 10.62
C ALA A 260 10.15 -10.39 9.70
N TYR A 261 10.62 -11.64 9.66
CA TYR A 261 11.86 -12.04 8.97
C TYR A 261 11.62 -12.80 7.67
N GLU A 262 10.43 -13.41 7.50
CA GLU A 262 10.12 -14.28 6.36
C GLU A 262 9.26 -13.58 5.30
N ASP A 263 9.57 -13.79 4.01
CA ASP A 263 8.74 -13.28 2.92
C ASP A 263 7.48 -14.15 2.75
N HIS A 264 6.31 -13.52 2.88
CA HIS A 264 5.02 -14.15 2.68
C HIS A 264 4.16 -13.42 1.63
#